data_AF-A0A965HMG5-F1
#
_entry.id   AF-A0A965HMG5-F1
#
_cell.length_a   1.000
_cell.length_b   1.000
_cell.length_c   1.000
_cell.angle_alpha   90.00
_cell.angle_beta   90.00
_cell.angle_gamma   90.00
#
_symmetry.space_group_name_H-M   'P 1'
#
loop_
_entity.id
_entity.type
_entity.pdbx_description
1 polymer ?
#
loop_
_entity_poly.entity_id
_entity_poly.type
_entity_poly.pdbx_seq_one_letter_code
_entity_poly.pdbx_strand_id
1 'polypeptide(L)'
;AVLSHCGPGLGRPLVDTLNGSRHSNMKELRFSSGRSTWRVAFAFDPLRRAILLVGGDKGGAIQRRFYQRLIALADGRYDAHLAAIAKTTSGI
;
A
#
# COMPACT_ATOMS: atom_id res chain seq x y z
N ALA A 1 7.57 9.45 -12.22
CA ALA A 1 6.68 9.06 -11.10
C ALA A 1 5.64 8.06 -11.60
N VAL A 2 5.88 6.75 -11.42
CA VAL A 2 5.08 5.67 -12.05
C VAL A 2 3.62 5.68 -11.58
N LEU A 3 3.37 5.80 -10.26
CA LEU A 3 2.01 5.92 -9.71
C LEU A 3 1.26 7.17 -10.20
N SER A 4 1.93 8.32 -10.22
CA SER A 4 1.30 9.59 -10.60
C SER A 4 0.95 9.65 -12.10
N HIS A 5 1.69 8.95 -12.96
CA HIS A 5 1.47 8.98 -14.41
C HIS A 5 0.49 7.90 -14.90
N CYS A 6 0.44 6.72 -14.26
CA CYS A 6 -0.38 5.60 -14.73
C CYS A 6 -1.65 5.36 -13.88
N GLY A 7 -1.75 5.96 -12.69
CA GLY A 7 -2.93 5.87 -11.84
C GLY A 7 -3.37 4.42 -11.55
N PRO A 8 -4.68 4.13 -11.45
CA PRO A 8 -5.21 2.79 -11.19
C PRO A 8 -4.92 1.76 -12.31
N GLY A 9 -4.42 2.20 -13.47
CA GLY A 9 -4.17 1.36 -14.65
C GLY A 9 -2.85 0.58 -14.62
N LEU A 10 -2.03 0.76 -13.59
CA LEU A 10 -0.87 -0.11 -13.35
C LEU A 10 -1.37 -1.51 -13.01
N GLY A 11 -1.20 -2.43 -13.96
CA GLY A 11 -1.50 -3.85 -13.79
C GLY A 11 -0.27 -4.66 -13.37
N ARG A 12 -0.44 -5.98 -13.41
CA ARG A 12 0.67 -6.92 -13.25
C ARG A 12 1.73 -6.68 -14.33
N PRO A 13 3.03 -6.85 -14.03
CA PRO A 13 3.60 -7.40 -12.78
C PRO A 13 3.92 -6.34 -11.70
N LEU A 14 3.69 -5.06 -11.96
CA LEU A 14 4.17 -3.95 -11.12
C LEU A 14 3.25 -3.63 -9.94
N VAL A 15 1.96 -3.88 -10.11
CA VAL A 15 0.95 -3.70 -9.07
C VAL A 15 0.09 -4.95 -8.96
N ASP A 16 -0.24 -5.32 -7.72
CA ASP A 16 -1.22 -6.38 -7.43
C ASP A 16 -2.10 -5.99 -6.23
N THR A 17 -3.18 -6.73 -6.04
CA THR A 17 -3.99 -6.62 -4.81
C THR A 17 -3.21 -7.23 -3.64
N LEU A 18 -3.14 -6.52 -2.51
CA LEU A 18 -2.49 -7.02 -1.30
C LEU A 18 -3.47 -7.88 -0.50
N ASN A 19 -3.57 -9.16 -0.90
CA ASN A 19 -4.46 -10.11 -0.26
C ASN A 19 -4.14 -10.31 1.23
N GLY A 20 -5.19 -10.40 2.06
CA GLY A 20 -5.09 -10.56 3.51
C GLY A 20 -5.17 -9.25 4.30
N SER A 21 -5.16 -8.10 3.64
CA SER A 21 -5.57 -6.82 4.24
C SER A 21 -7.07 -6.84 4.56
N ARG A 22 -7.47 -6.17 5.65
CA ARG A 22 -8.90 -5.89 5.92
C ARG A 22 -9.51 -4.87 4.98
N HIS A 23 -8.69 -4.14 4.22
CA HIS A 23 -9.14 -3.15 3.24
C HIS A 23 -9.06 -3.72 1.82
N SER A 24 -10.21 -3.93 1.19
CA SER A 24 -10.31 -4.54 -0.14
C SER A 24 -9.62 -3.74 -1.26
N ASN A 25 -9.39 -2.45 -1.05
CA ASN A 25 -8.70 -1.57 -1.99
C ASN A 25 -7.18 -1.50 -1.77
N MET A 26 -6.63 -2.26 -0.82
CA MET A 26 -5.19 -2.31 -0.53
C MET A 26 -4.41 -2.98 -1.67
N LYS A 27 -3.32 -2.34 -2.10
CA LYS A 27 -2.48 -2.78 -3.23
C LYS A 27 -1.01 -2.85 -2.83
N GLU A 28 -0.24 -3.64 -3.57
CA GLU A 28 1.23 -3.65 -3.47
C GLU A 28 1.87 -3.16 -4.77
N LEU A 29 2.86 -2.27 -4.66
CA LEU A 29 3.85 -2.04 -5.70
C LEU A 29 4.98 -3.05 -5.56
N ARG A 30 5.47 -3.55 -6.69
CA ARG A 30 6.50 -4.58 -6.77
C ARG A 30 7.63 -4.10 -7.67
N PHE A 31 8.82 -3.93 -7.10
CA PHE A 31 10.01 -3.60 -7.89
C PHE A 31 11.27 -4.15 -7.24
N SER A 32 12.33 -4.27 -8.03
CA SER A 32 13.66 -4.64 -7.55
C SER A 32 14.59 -3.45 -7.70
N SER A 33 15.51 -3.30 -6.76
CA SER A 33 16.56 -2.26 -6.82
C SER A 33 17.87 -2.87 -6.32
N GLY A 34 18.83 -3.02 -7.22
CA GLY A 34 20.07 -3.76 -6.94
C GLY A 34 19.77 -5.20 -6.51
N ARG A 35 20.21 -5.58 -5.31
CA ARG A 35 19.98 -6.91 -4.72
C ARG A 35 18.68 -7.02 -3.91
N SER A 36 17.96 -5.92 -3.72
CA SER A 36 16.75 -5.84 -2.89
C SER A 36 15.47 -6.02 -3.70
N THR A 37 14.50 -6.71 -3.11
CA THR A 37 13.17 -6.96 -3.69
C THR A 37 12.13 -6.20 -2.89
N TRP A 38 11.76 -5.01 -3.34
CA TRP A 38 10.88 -4.12 -2.60
C TRP A 38 9.40 -4.44 -2.81
N ARG A 39 8.63 -4.32 -1.74
CA ARG A 39 7.17 -4.21 -1.77
C ARG A 39 6.74 -2.95 -1.06
N VAL A 40 5.81 -2.20 -1.66
CA VAL A 40 5.22 -1.02 -1.03
C VAL A 40 3.71 -1.18 -1.01
N ALA A 41 3.12 -1.22 0.18
CA ALA A 41 1.66 -1.21 0.33
C ALA A 41 1.12 0.21 0.15
N PHE A 42 0.05 0.33 -0.62
CA PHE A 42 -0.62 1.60 -0.88
C PHE A 42 -2.12 1.39 -1.09
N ALA A 43 -2.90 2.46 -0.91
CA ALA A 43 -4.32 2.48 -1.19
C ALA A 43 -4.75 3.84 -1.76
N PHE A 44 -5.89 3.89 -2.43
CA PHE A 44 -6.54 5.16 -2.77
C PHE A 44 -7.54 5.50 -1.68
N ASP A 45 -7.45 6.72 -1.13
CA ASP A 45 -8.41 7.20 -0.14
C ASP A 45 -9.75 7.63 -0.79
N PRO A 46 -10.78 7.97 0.00
CA PRO A 46 -12.07 8.44 -0.52
C PRO A 46 -12.00 9.70 -1.39
N LEU A 47 -10.93 10.50 -1.23
CA LEU A 47 -10.64 11.69 -2.04
C LEU A 47 -9.86 11.34 -3.32
N ARG A 48 -9.73 10.05 -3.65
CA ARG A 48 -9.04 9.50 -4.82
C ARG A 48 -7.54 9.82 -4.85
N ARG A 49 -6.92 10.01 -3.68
CA ARG A 49 -5.49 10.24 -3.55
C ARG A 49 -4.78 8.93 -3.23
N ALA A 50 -3.69 8.64 -3.93
CA ALA A 50 -2.85 7.49 -3.63
C ALA A 50 -2.01 7.77 -2.39
N ILE A 51 -2.11 6.90 -1.39
CA ILE A 51 -1.38 7.00 -0.12
C ILE A 51 -0.41 5.83 -0.01
N LEU A 52 0.88 6.12 0.13
CA LEU A 52 1.90 5.13 0.42
C LEU A 52 1.93 4.86 1.93
N LEU A 53 1.76 3.60 2.31
CA LEU A 53 1.54 3.23 3.72
C LEU A 53 2.79 2.63 4.33
N VAL A 54 3.44 1.68 3.64
CA VAL A 54 4.64 1.01 4.14
C VAL A 54 5.44 0.40 3.00
N GLY A 55 6.76 0.55 3.04
CA GLY A 55 7.70 -0.15 2.17
C GLY A 55 8.56 -1.14 2.95
N GLY A 56 8.92 -2.26 2.33
CA GLY A 56 9.84 -3.23 2.92
C GLY A 56 10.60 -4.03 1.86
N ASP A 57 11.84 -4.36 2.18
CA ASP A 57 12.63 -5.32 1.39
C ASP A 57 12.23 -6.75 1.76
N LYS A 58 11.72 -7.48 0.77
CA LYS A 58 11.37 -8.89 0.87
C LYS A 58 12.62 -9.78 0.76
N GLY A 59 13.72 -9.27 0.21
CA GLY A 59 14.97 -10.01 0.01
C GLY A 59 15.47 -10.65 1.31
N GLY A 60 15.59 -11.98 1.32
CA GLY A 60 16.08 -12.73 2.49
C GLY A 60 15.07 -12.96 3.63
N ALA A 61 13.83 -12.46 3.53
CA ALA A 61 12.80 -12.66 4.55
C ALA A 61 11.94 -13.91 4.31
N ILE A 62 11.51 -14.56 5.40
CA ILE A 62 10.45 -15.59 5.33
C ILE A 62 9.16 -14.92 4.83
N GLN A 63 8.71 -15.30 3.64
CA GLN A 63 7.60 -14.66 2.92
C GLN A 63 6.36 -14.42 3.80
N ARG A 64 5.94 -15.44 4.57
CA ARG A 64 4.78 -15.34 5.46
C ARG A 64 4.94 -14.22 6.50
N ARG A 65 6.09 -14.17 7.18
CA ARG A 65 6.36 -13.18 8.23
C ARG A 65 6.48 -11.77 7.64
N PHE A 66 7.07 -11.65 6.46
CA PHE A 66 7.14 -10.39 5.73
C PHE A 66 5.74 -9.83 5.45
N TYR A 67 4.87 -10.62 4.82
CA TYR A 67 3.54 -10.16 4.46
C TYR A 67 2.65 -9.90 5.69
N GLN A 68 2.75 -10.72 6.73
CA GLN A 68 2.04 -10.47 8.00
C GLN A 68 2.38 -9.08 8.58
N ARG A 69 3.66 -8.71 8.60
CA ARG A 69 4.10 -7.40 9.11
C ARG A 69 3.70 -6.26 8.17
N LEU A 70 3.91 -6.44 6.86
CA LEU A 70 3.57 -5.43 5.85
C LEU A 70 2.08 -5.09 5.91
N ILE A 71 1.22 -6.11 5.96
CA ILE A 71 -0.24 -5.94 6.03
C ILE A 71 -0.65 -5.28 7.35
N ALA A 72 -0.17 -5.77 8.49
CA ALA A 72 -0.54 -5.21 9.80
C ALA A 72 -0.19 -3.71 9.92
N LEU A 73 0.99 -3.32 9.39
CA LEU A 73 1.41 -1.92 9.37
C LEU A 73 0.59 -1.08 8.36
N ALA A 74 0.30 -1.63 7.18
CA ALA A 74 -0.49 -0.94 6.16
C ALA A 74 -1.92 -0.66 6.67
N ASP A 75 -2.57 -1.68 7.23
CA ASP A 75 -3.94 -1.59 7.74
C ASP A 75 -4.06 -0.53 8.85
N GLY A 76 -3.20 -0.59 9.87
CA GLY A 76 -3.22 0.39 10.95
C GLY A 76 -2.96 1.83 10.49
N ARG A 77 -2.07 2.03 9.52
CA ARG A 77 -1.80 3.36 8.95
C ARG A 77 -2.96 3.88 8.10
N TYR A 78 -3.63 2.98 7.37
CA TYR A 78 -4.76 3.38 6.54
C TYR A 78 -6.00 3.70 7.38
N ASP A 79 -6.28 2.94 8.45
CA ASP A 79 -7.33 3.28 9.42
C ASP A 79 -7.12 4.68 10.01
N ALA A 80 -5.88 4.99 10.42
CA ALA A 80 -5.54 6.30 10.95
C ALA A 80 -5.76 7.43 9.92
N HIS A 81 -5.41 7.18 8.65
CA HIS A 81 -5.64 8.13 7.55
C HIS A 81 -7.13 8.39 7.32
N LEU A 82 -7.95 7.32 7.28
CA LEU A 82 -9.40 7.44 7.11
C LEU A 82 -10.05 8.22 8.27
N ALA A 83 -9.62 7.96 9.51
CA ALA A 83 -10.10 8.69 10.67
C ALA A 83 -9.73 10.19 10.60
N ALA A 84 -8.54 10.53 10.11
CA ALA A 84 -8.11 11.91 9.91
C ALA A 84 -8.93 12.63 8.83
N ILE A 85 -9.22 11.96 7.71
CA ILE A 85 -10.08 12.51 6.65
C ILE A 85 -11.50 12.75 7.19
N ALA A 86 -12.08 11.78 7.89
CA ALA A 86 -13.44 11.91 8.43
C ALA A 86 -13.58 13.13 9.35
N LYS A 87 -12.61 13.35 10.25
CA LYS A 87 -12.57 14.53 11.13
C LYS A 87 -12.46 15.84 10.36
N THR A 88 -11.69 15.85 9.27
CA THR A 88 -11.50 17.04 8.43
C THR A 88 -12.79 17.40 7.68
N THR A 89 -13.52 16.41 7.18
CA THR A 89 -14.77 16.62 6.43
C THR A 89 -15.95 17.00 7.33
N SER A 90 -16.01 16.50 8.57
CA SER A 90 -17.09 16.85 9.53
C SER A 90 -16.93 18.21 10.21
N GLY A 91 -15.80 18.90 10.00
CA GLY A 91 -15.52 20.23 10.55
C GLY A 91 -15.85 21.39 9.62
N ILE A 92 -16.57 21.13 8.53
CA ILE A 92 -17.04 22.12 7.53
C ILE A 92 -18.56 22.23 7.62
#